data_AF-A0A2N7D0A7-F1
#
_entry.id   AF-A0A2N7D0A7-F1
#
_cell.length_a   1.000
_cell.length_b   1.000
_cell.length_c   1.000
_cell.angle_alpha   90.00
_cell.angle_beta   90.00
_cell.angle_gamma   90.00
#
_symmetry.space_group_name_H-M   'P 1'
#
loop_
_entity.id
_entity.type
_entity.pdbx_description
1 polymer ?
#
loop_
_entity_poly.entity_id
_entity_poly.type
_entity_poly.pdbx_seq_one_letter_code
_entity_poly.pdbx_strand_id
1 'polypeptide(L)'
;MKSLEEIATLLTEQRRKLGIEQKDMYMRIGMKQQQYQRIEAGSDVKLSTLLRVLEGLDLELSISPKQSKGHNALTEDTFKSLNQVPKSDPLQDDEDDLGFWFGSEDK
;
A
#
# COMPACT_ATOMS: atom_id res chain seq x y z
N MET A 1 12.24 4.71 -18.42
CA MET A 1 11.10 4.68 -17.48
C MET A 1 10.59 3.26 -17.51
N LYS A 2 10.25 2.63 -16.37
CA LYS A 2 9.74 1.26 -16.41
C LYS A 2 8.49 1.25 -17.29
N SER A 3 8.53 0.53 -18.40
CA SER A 3 7.39 0.43 -19.31
C SER A 3 6.41 -0.61 -18.76
N LEU A 4 5.16 -0.54 -19.22
CA LEU A 4 4.14 -1.52 -18.86
C LEU A 4 4.54 -2.93 -19.33
N GLU A 5 5.25 -3.00 -20.46
CA GLU A 5 5.83 -4.23 -21.03
C GLU A 5 6.90 -4.84 -20.10
N GLU A 6 7.78 -4.02 -19.51
CA GLU A 6 8.78 -4.51 -18.55
C GLU A 6 8.11 -5.16 -17.33
N ILE A 7 7.05 -4.53 -16.80
CA ILE A 7 6.29 -5.09 -15.67
C ILE A 7 5.63 -6.41 -16.09
N ALA A 8 4.96 -6.45 -17.25
CA ALA A 8 4.31 -7.66 -17.75
C ALA A 8 5.30 -8.82 -17.94
N THR A 9 6.52 -8.51 -18.41
CA THR A 9 7.60 -9.48 -18.57
C THR A 9 8.03 -10.07 -17.23
N LEU A 10 8.25 -9.22 -16.22
CA LEU A 10 8.60 -9.63 -14.86
C LEU A 10 7.53 -10.54 -14.22
N LEU A 11 6.25 -10.20 -14.39
CA LEU A 11 5.14 -11.02 -13.89
C LEU A 11 5.13 -12.41 -14.56
N THR A 12 5.35 -12.44 -15.87
CA THR A 12 5.40 -13.68 -16.65
C THR A 12 6.56 -14.59 -16.21
N GLU A 13 7.74 -14.01 -16.01
CA GLU A 13 8.92 -14.73 -15.52
C GLU A 13 8.71 -15.30 -14.12
N GLN A 14 8.16 -14.49 -13.21
CA GLN A 14 7.86 -14.93 -11.84
C GLN A 14 6.83 -16.06 -11.84
N ARG A 15 5.75 -15.95 -12.62
CA ARG A 15 4.76 -17.03 -12.74
C ARG A 15 5.41 -18.34 -13.20
N ARG A 16 6.26 -18.26 -14.24
CA ARG A 16 6.98 -19.44 -14.76
C ARG A 16 7.93 -20.03 -13.72
N LYS A 17 8.61 -19.18 -12.94
CA LYS A 17 9.49 -19.60 -11.84
C LYS A 17 8.74 -20.37 -10.76
N LEU A 18 7.50 -19.99 -10.47
CA LEU A 18 6.62 -20.68 -9.52
C LEU A 18 5.96 -21.94 -10.12
N GLY A 19 6.16 -22.23 -11.41
CA GLY A 19 5.55 -23.38 -12.09
C GLY A 19 4.03 -23.27 -12.26
N ILE A 20 3.48 -22.06 -12.18
CA ILE A 20 2.03 -21.81 -12.23
C ILE A 20 1.60 -21.63 -13.68
N GLU A 21 0.53 -22.28 -14.12
CA GLU A 21 -0.07 -22.01 -15.42
C GLU A 21 -1.04 -20.82 -15.35
N GLN A 22 -1.24 -20.12 -16.47
CA GLN A 22 -2.17 -18.98 -16.52
C GLN A 22 -3.61 -19.35 -16.10
N LYS A 23 -4.03 -20.61 -16.32
CA LYS A 23 -5.35 -21.11 -15.94
C LYS A 23 -5.54 -21.24 -14.42
N ASP A 24 -4.44 -21.46 -13.69
CA ASP A 24 -4.45 -21.66 -12.24
C ASP A 24 -4.67 -20.35 -11.48
N MET A 25 -4.49 -19.21 -12.16
CA MET A 25 -4.72 -17.87 -11.61
C MET A 25 -6.18 -17.66 -11.17
N TYR A 26 -7.12 -18.43 -11.71
CA TYR A 26 -8.50 -18.41 -11.22
C TYR A 26 -8.59 -18.92 -9.78
N MET A 27 -7.95 -20.05 -9.48
CA MET A 27 -7.95 -20.62 -8.14
C MET A 27 -7.07 -19.82 -7.17
N ARG A 28 -6.01 -19.18 -7.68
CA ARG A 28 -5.05 -18.45 -6.84
C ARG A 28 -5.49 -17.03 -6.49
N ILE A 29 -6.05 -16.29 -7.45
CA ILE A 29 -6.41 -14.87 -7.27
C ILE A 29 -7.81 -14.51 -7.79
N GLY A 30 -8.64 -15.51 -8.11
CA GLY A 30 -10.02 -15.29 -8.58
C GLY A 30 -10.11 -14.70 -9.99
N MET A 31 -9.06 -14.77 -10.81
CA MET A 31 -9.01 -14.14 -12.13
C MET A 31 -9.16 -15.16 -13.26
N LYS A 32 -10.05 -14.89 -14.22
CA LYS A 32 -10.18 -15.76 -15.41
C LYS A 32 -8.87 -15.72 -16.22
N GLN A 33 -8.49 -16.85 -16.82
CA GLN A 33 -7.28 -16.96 -17.64
C GLN A 33 -7.15 -15.84 -18.68
N GLN A 34 -8.22 -15.54 -19.42
CA GLN A 34 -8.25 -14.48 -20.44
C GLN A 34 -7.98 -13.08 -19.87
N GLN A 35 -8.44 -12.81 -18.63
CA GLN A 35 -8.15 -11.54 -17.98
C GLN A 35 -6.67 -11.46 -17.61
N TYR A 36 -6.12 -12.54 -17.06
CA TYR A 36 -4.72 -12.62 -16.67
C TYR A 36 -3.78 -12.55 -17.90
N GLN A 37 -4.13 -13.20 -19.01
CA GLN A 37 -3.38 -13.14 -20.27
C GLN A 37 -3.23 -11.71 -20.79
N ARG A 38 -4.24 -10.85 -20.64
CA ARG A 38 -4.14 -9.43 -21.04
C ARG A 38 -3.10 -8.67 -20.20
N ILE A 39 -2.98 -9.02 -18.92
CA ILE A 39 -1.97 -8.44 -18.03
C ILE A 39 -0.57 -8.84 -18.49
N GLU A 40 -0.35 -10.13 -18.81
CA GLU A 40 0.93 -10.60 -19.36
C GLU A 40 1.22 -10.05 -20.77
N ALA A 41 0.19 -9.63 -21.51
CA ALA A 41 0.33 -8.94 -22.79
C ALA A 41 0.60 -7.43 -22.65
N GLY A 42 0.73 -6.90 -21.42
CA GLY A 42 1.01 -5.49 -21.18
C GLY A 42 -0.20 -4.57 -21.36
N SER A 43 -1.43 -5.05 -21.11
CA SER A 43 -2.61 -4.17 -21.11
C SER A 43 -2.63 -3.25 -19.89
N ASP A 44 -3.20 -2.05 -20.05
CA ASP A 44 -3.47 -1.16 -18.92
C ASP A 44 -4.40 -1.82 -17.90
N VAL A 45 -3.93 -1.88 -16.65
CA VAL A 45 -4.64 -2.49 -15.53
C VAL A 45 -4.78 -1.49 -14.39
N LYS A 46 -5.87 -1.61 -13.63
CA LYS A 46 -6.03 -0.85 -12.40
C LYS A 46 -4.92 -1.23 -11.41
N LEU A 47 -4.47 -0.27 -10.61
CA LEU A 47 -3.50 -0.52 -9.55
C LEU A 47 -3.95 -1.63 -8.59
N SER A 48 -5.24 -1.67 -8.23
CA SER A 48 -5.79 -2.73 -7.38
C SER A 48 -5.65 -4.12 -8.00
N THR A 49 -5.80 -4.23 -9.32
CA THR A 49 -5.60 -5.48 -10.06
C THR A 49 -4.12 -5.88 -10.06
N LEU A 50 -3.21 -4.93 -10.26
CA LEU A 50 -1.77 -5.18 -10.17
C LEU A 50 -1.38 -5.72 -8.79
N LEU A 51 -1.81 -5.05 -7.71
CA LEU A 51 -1.51 -5.47 -6.34
C LEU A 51 -2.02 -6.89 -6.06
N ARG A 52 -3.23 -7.23 -6.50
CA ARG A 52 -3.77 -8.59 -6.39
C ARG A 52 -2.93 -9.63 -7.15
N VAL A 53 -2.44 -9.28 -8.34
CA VAL A 53 -1.58 -10.18 -9.12
C VAL A 53 -0.22 -10.38 -8.43
N LEU A 54 0.36 -9.32 -7.87
CA LEU A 54 1.60 -9.41 -7.10
C LEU A 54 1.45 -10.34 -5.90
N GLU A 55 0.37 -10.18 -5.13
CA GLU A 55 0.04 -11.08 -4.01
C GLU A 55 -0.07 -12.54 -4.49
N GLY A 56 -0.74 -12.78 -5.62
CA GLY A 56 -0.85 -14.12 -6.20
C GLY A 56 0.47 -14.75 -6.67
N LEU A 57 1.48 -13.93 -6.94
CA LEU A 57 2.79 -14.37 -7.43
C LEU A 57 3.88 -14.28 -6.35
N ASP A 58 3.48 -14.13 -5.08
CA ASP A 58 4.38 -13.99 -3.94
C ASP A 58 5.38 -12.82 -4.14
N LEU A 59 4.88 -11.68 -4.65
CA LEU A 59 5.64 -10.46 -4.91
C LEU A 59 5.12 -9.30 -4.06
N GLU A 60 6.02 -8.34 -3.78
CA GLU A 60 5.70 -7.09 -3.08
C GLU A 60 6.07 -5.87 -3.94
N LEU A 61 5.30 -4.78 -3.80
CA LEU A 61 5.58 -3.49 -4.42
C LEU A 61 6.28 -2.55 -3.44
N SER A 62 7.50 -2.14 -3.74
CA SER A 62 8.21 -1.07 -3.02
C SER A 62 8.28 0.21 -3.85
N ILE A 63 8.10 1.36 -3.18
CA ILE A 63 8.20 2.69 -3.79
C ILE A 63 9.41 3.39 -3.17
N SER A 64 10.40 3.70 -4.00
CA SER A 64 11.59 4.45 -3.60
C SER A 64 11.68 5.78 -4.34
N PRO A 65 12.24 6.84 -3.72
CA PRO A 65 12.55 8.07 -4.44
C PRO A 65 13.39 7.76 -5.68
N LYS A 66 13.02 8.32 -6.84
CA LYS A 66 13.90 8.31 -8.00
C LYS A 66 15.14 9.09 -7.59
N GLN A 67 16.28 8.39 -7.48
CA GLN A 67 17.55 9.02 -7.18
C GLN A 67 17.74 10.19 -8.14
N SER A 68 17.67 11.43 -7.63
CA SER A 68 18.31 12.53 -8.34
C SER A 68 19.79 12.15 -8.33
N LYS A 69 20.45 12.28 -9.47
CA LYS A 69 21.91 12.13 -9.51
C LYS A 69 22.48 13.28 -8.67
N GLY A 70 22.61 13.06 -7.37
CA GLY A 70 22.76 14.13 -6.39
C GLY A 70 22.96 13.57 -4.99
N HIS A 71 24.15 13.01 -4.78
CA HIS A 71 24.82 12.82 -3.49
C HIS A 71 24.45 11.59 -2.64
N ASN A 72 25.52 10.91 -2.24
CA ASN A 72 25.61 9.78 -1.34
C ASN A 72 24.92 10.00 0.02
N ALA A 73 24.48 8.86 0.57
CA ALA A 73 24.48 8.50 1.99
C ALA A 73 23.65 9.36 2.97
N LEU A 74 22.49 8.83 3.37
CA LEU A 74 21.92 8.83 4.74
C LEU A 74 20.90 7.67 4.79
N THR A 75 21.31 6.46 5.19
CA THR A 75 21.12 5.83 6.52
C THR A 75 19.70 5.91 7.10
N GLU A 76 19.26 4.78 7.65
CA GLU A 76 17.90 4.33 8.02
C GLU A 76 17.13 5.18 9.07
N ASP A 77 17.53 6.42 9.35
CA ASP A 77 17.04 7.18 10.51
C ASP A 77 15.74 7.99 10.29
N THR A 78 15.24 8.13 9.06
CA THR A 78 14.09 9.03 8.80
C THR A 78 12.72 8.41 9.12
N PHE A 79 12.61 7.10 9.34
CA PHE A 79 11.32 6.45 9.62
C PHE A 79 10.85 6.53 11.09
N LYS A 80 11.63 7.13 12.01
CA LYS A 80 11.23 7.28 13.42
C LYS A 80 10.44 8.55 13.76
N SER A 81 10.36 9.54 12.86
CA SER A 81 9.77 10.86 13.20
C SER A 81 8.26 11.05 12.92
N LEU A 82 7.51 10.01 12.56
CA LEU A 82 6.04 10.13 12.39
C LEU A 82 5.22 9.55 13.55
N ASN A 83 5.85 9.01 14.60
CA ASN A 83 5.17 8.45 15.78
C ASN A 83 5.25 9.34 17.03
N GLN A 84 5.30 10.66 16.88
CA GLN A 84 4.99 11.57 17.98
C GLN A 84 3.56 12.06 17.85
N VAL A 85 2.65 11.38 18.54
CA VAL A 85 1.39 11.98 18.98
C VAL A 85 1.78 13.25 19.74
N PRO A 86 1.26 14.44 19.39
CA PRO A 86 1.50 15.62 20.21
C PRO A 86 0.98 15.32 21.62
N LYS A 87 1.85 15.42 22.61
CA LYS A 87 1.43 15.46 24.01
C LYS A 87 0.47 16.63 24.13
N SER A 88 -0.83 16.35 24.20
CA SER A 88 -1.78 17.28 24.79
C SER A 88 -1.31 17.54 26.22
N ASP A 89 -1.40 18.81 26.65
CA ASP A 89 -1.28 19.22 28.04
C ASP A 89 -1.99 18.21 28.96
N PRO A 90 -1.47 17.95 30.17
CA PRO A 90 -2.25 17.19 31.15
C PRO A 90 -3.51 18.01 31.41
N LEU A 91 -4.65 17.52 30.92
CA LEU A 91 -5.96 18.00 31.31
C LEU A 91 -5.97 17.97 32.84
N GLN A 92 -5.96 19.15 33.45
CA GLN A 92 -6.47 19.30 34.79
C GLN A 92 -7.94 18.89 34.70
N ASP A 93 -8.32 17.86 35.45
CA ASP A 93 -9.72 17.57 35.74
C ASP A 93 -10.24 18.77 36.55
N ASP A 94 -10.66 19.81 35.85
CA ASP A 94 -11.45 20.89 36.42
C ASP A 94 -12.85 20.30 36.69
N GLU A 95 -13.04 19.71 37.88
CA GLU A 95 -14.34 19.23 38.36
C GLU A 95 -15.42 20.33 38.43
N ASP A 96 -15.06 21.58 38.16
CA ASP A 96 -15.93 22.76 38.27
C ASP A 96 -16.73 23.08 36.97
N ASP A 97 -16.49 22.38 35.85
CA ASP A 97 -17.13 22.71 34.56
C ASP A 97 -18.46 21.95 34.29
N LEU A 98 -18.97 21.19 35.26
CA LEU A 98 -20.26 20.50 35.14
C LEU A 98 -21.47 21.43 35.33
N GLY A 99 -21.27 22.63 35.87
CA GLY A 99 -22.32 23.65 36.02
C GLY A 99 -22.83 24.23 34.70
N PHE A 100 -22.06 24.09 33.61
CA PHE A 100 -22.42 24.60 32.29
C PHE A 100 -23.44 23.72 31.54
N TRP A 101 -23.43 22.40 31.77
CA TRP A 101 -24.35 21.45 31.12
C TRP A 101 -25.63 21.22 31.92
N PHE A 102 -25.56 21.29 33.25
CA PHE A 102 -26.73 21.23 34.12
C PHE A 102 -27.15 22.64 34.49
N GLY A 103 -27.63 23.38 33.49
CA GLY A 103 -28.19 24.70 33.67
C GLY A 103 -29.16 24.72 34.85
N SER A 104 -28.87 25.59 35.81
CA SER A 104 -29.81 26.09 36.79
C SER A 104 -30.98 26.74 36.03
N GLU A 105 -32.08 26.00 35.87
CA GLU A 105 -33.38 26.64 35.71
C GLU A 105 -33.95 26.85 37.12
N ASP A 106 -33.96 28.11 37.55
CA ASP A 106 -34.69 28.57 38.72
C ASP A 106 -36.18 28.25 38.58
N LYS A 107 -36.71 27.46 39.53
CA LYS A 107 -37.95 27.80 40.27
C LYS A 107 -38.13 26.99 41.55
#